data_AF-A0A1Y6BZ32-F1
#
_entry.id   AF-A0A1Y6BZ32-F1
#
_cell.length_a   1.000
_cell.length_b   1.000
_cell.length_c   1.000
_cell.angle_alpha   90.00
_cell.angle_beta   90.00
_cell.angle_gamma   90.00
#
_symmetry.space_group_name_H-M   'P 1'
#
loop_
_entity.id
_entity.type
_entity.pdbx_description
1 polymer ?
#
loop_
_entity_poly.entity_id
_entity_poly.type
_entity_poly.pdbx_seq_one_letter_code
_entity_poly.pdbx_strand_id
1 'polypeptide(L)'
;MNKKFLWIGLLGLASFLIVHMMRPSEPSNQMRAKSPRSIKTEKIELIAKPKAVKRSKADLRNKRRAFRKNLEAGLVATPTKPIRGKYQLDFEFKALTRHCELGDLDFIRMDQSMRTTGKGITMTVEAMGGERVLDSQSLDINTLLSGKASFSVSVPQETTTVGVYLCSGRRKSCSDLDPIDLNTLFKRRLKNKRHGNSILYFHQSLVLTPQQVFIDQGGRSKKNLFSALKNQGADLSSAKDATKAIIKSESRLSSESIRFEQGSYVISLPRNSDSCPIPM
;
A
#
# COMPACT_ATOMS: atom_id res chain seq x y z
N MET A 1 -11.41 -16.73 -60.15
CA MET A 1 -10.41 -16.01 -59.32
C MET A 1 -9.89 -14.81 -60.08
N ASN A 2 -10.15 -13.61 -59.56
CA ASN A 2 -10.07 -12.35 -60.31
C ASN A 2 -8.63 -11.84 -60.42
N LYS A 3 -8.08 -11.86 -61.65
CA LYS A 3 -6.74 -11.34 -62.02
C LYS A 3 -6.55 -9.84 -61.79
N LYS A 4 -7.57 -9.11 -61.33
CA LYS A 4 -7.53 -7.66 -61.09
C LYS A 4 -6.94 -7.26 -59.73
N PHE A 5 -6.85 -8.17 -58.76
CA PHE A 5 -6.30 -7.85 -57.43
C PHE A 5 -4.77 -7.95 -57.34
N LEU A 6 -4.10 -8.60 -58.28
CA LEU A 6 -2.64 -8.77 -58.25
C LEU A 6 -1.87 -7.50 -58.65
N TRP A 7 -2.48 -6.63 -59.46
CA TRP A 7 -1.83 -5.42 -59.99
C TRP A 7 -1.80 -4.26 -59.00
N ILE A 8 -2.75 -4.20 -58.06
CA ILE A 8 -2.83 -3.12 -57.07
C ILE A 8 -1.74 -3.28 -55.98
N GLY A 9 -1.37 -4.53 -55.64
CA GLY A 9 -0.28 -4.79 -54.70
C GLY A 9 1.11 -4.44 -55.24
N LEU A 10 1.32 -4.57 -56.56
CA LEU A 10 2.62 -4.29 -57.20
C LEU A 10 2.88 -2.78 -57.37
N LEU A 11 1.82 -1.98 -57.60
CA LEU A 11 1.94 -0.52 -57.68
C LEU A 11 2.22 0.15 -56.31
N GLY A 12 1.72 -0.43 -55.21
CA GLY A 12 1.98 0.08 -53.86
C GLY A 12 3.41 -0.18 -53.36
N LEU A 13 4.04 -1.27 -53.81
CA LEU A 13 5.40 -1.64 -53.38
C LEU A 13 6.49 -0.89 -54.16
N ALA A 14 6.25 -0.59 -55.44
CA ALA A 14 7.15 0.23 -56.25
C ALA A 14 7.17 1.70 -55.79
N SER A 15 6.05 2.24 -55.33
CA SER A 15 5.96 3.61 -54.83
C SER A 15 6.67 3.80 -53.48
N PHE A 16 6.70 2.78 -52.61
CA PHE A 16 7.45 2.83 -51.34
C PHE A 16 8.97 2.81 -51.54
N LEU A 17 9.47 2.09 -52.55
CA LEU A 17 10.92 2.04 -52.87
C LEU A 17 11.43 3.35 -53.48
N ILE A 18 10.64 4.03 -54.31
CA ILE A 18 11.04 5.30 -54.93
C ILE A 18 11.17 6.43 -53.89
N VAL A 19 10.28 6.48 -52.90
CA VAL A 19 10.35 7.49 -51.82
C VAL A 19 11.59 7.30 -50.94
N HIS A 20 12.06 6.07 -50.75
CA HIS A 20 13.28 5.80 -49.98
C HIS A 20 14.59 6.07 -50.74
N MET A 21 14.59 5.99 -52.08
CA MET A 21 15.77 6.33 -52.90
C MET A 21 15.93 7.83 -53.18
N MET A 22 14.91 8.65 -52.93
CA MET A 22 14.96 10.11 -53.11
C MET A 22 15.22 10.90 -51.82
N ARG A 23 15.77 10.27 -50.76
CA ARG A 23 16.36 11.05 -49.67
C ARG A 23 17.66 11.69 -50.16
N PRO A 24 17.77 13.02 -50.24
CA PRO A 24 19.01 13.67 -50.58
C PRO A 24 20.07 13.31 -49.54
N SER A 25 21.16 12.71 -50.02
CA SER A 25 22.39 12.56 -49.28
C SER A 25 22.84 13.93 -48.78
N GLU A 26 23.07 14.02 -47.47
CA GLU A 26 23.64 15.21 -46.85
C GLU A 26 24.93 15.60 -47.61
N PRO A 27 25.10 16.88 -48.00
CA PRO A 27 26.30 17.30 -48.70
C PRO A 27 27.51 17.09 -47.79
N SER A 28 28.50 16.35 -48.29
CA SER A 28 29.81 16.25 -47.67
C SER A 28 30.39 17.66 -47.54
N ASN A 29 30.33 18.22 -46.33
CA ASN A 29 30.95 19.50 -46.05
C ASN A 29 32.47 19.31 -46.13
N GLN A 30 33.00 19.76 -47.25
CA GLN A 30 34.41 20.01 -47.49
C GLN A 30 35.00 20.73 -46.27
N MET A 31 36.11 20.19 -45.77
CA MET A 31 36.98 20.85 -44.81
C MET A 31 37.50 22.18 -45.40
N ARG A 32 36.76 23.27 -45.17
CA ARG A 32 37.34 24.62 -45.18
C ARG A 32 37.89 24.89 -43.79
N ALA A 33 39.21 25.03 -43.71
CA ALA A 33 39.94 25.49 -42.54
C ALA A 33 39.30 26.78 -42.01
N LYS A 34 38.53 26.67 -40.93
CA LYS A 34 38.13 27.81 -40.12
C LYS A 34 39.28 28.10 -39.17
N SER A 35 39.83 29.32 -39.33
CA SER A 35 40.68 30.02 -38.37
C SER A 35 40.37 29.64 -36.91
N PRO A 36 41.39 29.43 -36.05
CA PRO A 36 41.18 29.02 -34.68
C PRO A 36 40.39 30.11 -33.95
N ARG A 37 39.07 29.89 -33.82
CA ARG A 37 38.25 30.63 -32.87
C ARG A 37 38.84 30.33 -31.51
N SER A 38 39.35 31.38 -30.86
CA SER A 38 39.64 31.42 -29.44
C SER A 38 38.50 30.73 -28.70
N ILE A 39 38.78 29.51 -28.24
CA ILE A 39 37.93 28.81 -27.28
C ILE A 39 38.07 29.67 -26.03
N LYS A 40 37.08 30.54 -25.79
CA LYS A 40 36.85 31.04 -24.44
C LYS A 40 36.65 29.79 -23.60
N THR A 41 37.66 29.46 -22.81
CA THR A 41 37.59 28.48 -21.75
C THR A 41 36.45 28.92 -20.84
N GLU A 42 35.26 28.42 -21.10
CA GLU A 42 34.17 28.52 -20.16
C GLU A 42 34.68 27.82 -18.91
N LYS A 43 34.93 28.60 -17.86
CA LYS A 43 35.29 28.06 -16.56
C LYS A 43 34.16 27.09 -16.22
N ILE A 44 34.44 25.80 -16.30
CA ILE A 44 33.63 24.77 -15.66
C ILE A 44 33.65 25.17 -14.18
N GLU A 45 32.60 25.82 -13.72
CA GLU A 45 32.35 25.96 -12.29
C GLU A 45 32.21 24.53 -11.78
N LEU A 46 33.29 24.05 -11.16
CA LEU A 46 33.28 22.88 -10.31
C LEU A 46 32.15 23.10 -9.30
N ILE A 47 31.00 22.49 -9.55
CA ILE A 47 29.92 22.38 -8.59
C ILE A 47 30.58 21.83 -7.33
N ALA A 48 30.71 22.69 -6.32
CA ALA A 48 31.42 22.36 -5.10
C ALA A 48 30.80 21.05 -4.56
N LYS A 49 31.63 20.00 -4.44
CA LYS A 49 31.20 18.74 -3.82
C LYS A 49 30.47 19.10 -2.54
N PRO A 50 29.21 18.67 -2.35
CA PRO A 50 28.45 19.05 -1.17
C PRO A 50 29.30 18.71 0.05
N LYS A 51 29.59 19.71 0.89
CA LYS A 51 30.39 19.53 2.11
C LYS A 51 29.82 18.31 2.84
N ALA A 52 30.64 17.26 2.94
CA ALA A 52 30.25 16.06 3.66
C ALA A 52 29.94 16.49 5.10
N VAL A 53 28.65 16.56 5.43
CA VAL A 53 28.20 16.86 6.79
C VAL A 53 28.79 15.74 7.65
N LYS A 54 29.79 16.07 8.47
CA LYS A 54 30.41 15.14 9.42
C LYS A 54 29.35 14.75 10.45
N ARG A 55 28.49 13.80 10.11
CA ARG A 55 27.61 13.14 11.08
C ARG A 55 28.51 12.36 12.02
N SER A 56 28.30 12.51 13.33
CA SER A 56 29.02 11.74 14.33
C SER A 56 28.90 10.25 14.00
N LYS A 57 30.03 9.53 13.99
CA LYS A 57 30.04 8.07 13.80
C LYS A 57 29.16 7.37 14.84
N ALA A 58 29.03 7.94 16.04
CA ALA A 58 28.16 7.44 17.10
C ALA A 58 26.67 7.55 16.74
N ASP A 59 26.24 8.71 16.23
CA ASP A 59 24.84 8.91 15.80
C ASP A 59 24.44 7.95 14.68
N LEU A 60 25.36 7.72 13.75
CA LEU A 60 25.11 6.83 12.62
C LEU A 60 25.02 5.37 13.07
N ARG A 61 25.84 4.95 14.05
CA ARG A 61 25.73 3.63 14.71
C ARG A 61 24.42 3.50 15.47
N ASN A 62 24.00 4.51 16.22
CA ASN A 62 22.75 4.50 16.97
C ASN A 62 21.53 4.40 16.05
N LYS A 63 21.50 5.17 14.96
CA LYS A 63 20.45 5.08 13.94
C LYS A 63 20.39 3.71 13.28
N ARG A 64 21.54 3.12 12.94
CA ARG A 64 21.62 1.75 12.39
C ARG A 64 21.12 0.70 13.38
N ARG A 65 21.47 0.83 14.67
CA ARG A 65 21.01 -0.09 15.72
C ARG A 65 19.49 0.02 15.91
N ALA A 66 18.94 1.22 15.94
CA ALA A 66 17.49 1.44 16.02
C ALA A 66 16.77 0.86 14.80
N PHE A 67 17.31 1.08 13.59
CA PHE A 67 16.77 0.50 12.37
C PHE A 67 16.76 -1.03 12.41
N ARG A 68 17.86 -1.67 12.80
CA ARG A 68 17.93 -3.14 12.94
C ARG A 68 16.92 -3.65 13.96
N LYS A 69 16.83 -3.01 15.13
CA LYS A 69 15.84 -3.41 16.15
C LYS A 69 14.40 -3.30 15.65
N ASN A 70 14.06 -2.25 14.91
CA ASN A 70 12.73 -2.12 14.30
C ASN A 70 12.48 -3.24 13.27
N LEU A 71 13.48 -3.53 12.43
CA LEU A 71 13.44 -4.62 11.46
C LEU A 71 13.44 -6.02 12.11
N GLU A 72 13.93 -6.17 13.32
CA GLU A 72 13.80 -7.42 14.10
C GLU A 72 12.44 -7.51 14.83
N ALA A 73 11.70 -6.41 14.92
CA ALA A 73 10.54 -6.26 15.81
C ALA A 73 9.15 -6.22 15.15
N GLY A 74 9.06 -5.84 13.89
CA GLY A 74 7.79 -5.76 13.14
C GLY A 74 7.82 -4.64 12.13
N LEU A 75 8.61 -3.62 12.46
CA LEU A 75 8.23 -2.25 12.21
C LEU A 75 8.94 -1.70 10.99
N VAL A 76 8.16 -1.42 9.96
CA VAL A 76 8.62 -0.79 8.72
C VAL A 76 8.24 0.68 8.77
N ALA A 77 9.24 1.55 8.79
CA ALA A 77 9.01 2.99 8.77
C ALA A 77 8.43 3.41 7.41
N THR A 78 7.39 4.24 7.46
CA THR A 78 6.80 4.87 6.27
C THR A 78 7.28 6.32 6.17
N PRO A 79 7.45 6.86 4.96
CA PRO A 79 7.87 8.25 4.76
C PRO A 79 6.73 9.27 5.01
N THR A 80 5.63 8.85 5.64
CA THR A 80 4.48 9.69 5.96
C THR A 80 4.89 10.80 6.93
N LYS A 81 4.76 12.05 6.46
CA LYS A 81 5.12 13.24 7.24
C LYS A 81 3.88 13.88 7.85
N PRO A 82 3.99 14.50 9.03
CA PRO A 82 2.90 15.26 9.61
C PRO A 82 2.68 16.57 8.82
N ILE A 83 1.41 16.88 8.53
CA ILE A 83 0.98 18.12 7.89
C ILE A 83 0.00 18.81 8.86
N ARG A 84 0.34 20.02 9.31
CA ARG A 84 -0.49 20.81 10.25
C ARG A 84 -0.91 20.02 11.51
N GLY A 85 0.03 19.27 12.09
CA GLY A 85 -0.21 18.49 13.31
C GLY A 85 -1.04 17.21 13.13
N LYS A 86 -1.26 16.77 11.89
CA LYS A 86 -1.94 15.51 11.58
C LYS A 86 -1.14 14.65 10.60
N TYR A 87 -1.27 13.34 10.73
CA TYR A 87 -0.89 12.40 9.70
C TYR A 87 -2.04 12.21 8.73
N GLN A 88 -1.74 12.32 7.42
CA GLN A 88 -2.65 11.89 6.37
C GLN A 88 -2.30 10.45 6.00
N LEU A 89 -3.26 9.55 6.18
CA LEU A 89 -3.10 8.13 5.89
C LEU A 89 -3.94 7.80 4.65
N ASP A 90 -3.30 7.84 3.50
CA ASP A 90 -3.94 7.50 2.21
C ASP A 90 -3.78 6.01 1.94
N PHE A 91 -4.89 5.29 1.91
CA PHE A 91 -4.94 3.87 1.59
C PHE A 91 -5.37 3.65 0.15
N GLU A 92 -4.71 2.72 -0.51
CA GLU A 92 -5.06 2.23 -1.85
C GLU A 92 -5.40 0.75 -1.76
N PHE A 93 -6.54 0.36 -2.33
CA PHE A 93 -6.94 -1.04 -2.39
C PHE A 93 -6.49 -1.65 -3.71
N LYS A 94 -5.87 -2.83 -3.65
CA LYS A 94 -5.50 -3.62 -4.82
C LYS A 94 -6.11 -5.00 -4.73
N ALA A 95 -6.96 -5.35 -5.69
CA ALA A 95 -7.41 -6.71 -5.86
C ALA A 95 -6.29 -7.59 -6.44
N LEU A 96 -5.87 -8.62 -5.69
CA LEU A 96 -4.89 -9.60 -6.16
C LEU A 96 -5.62 -10.85 -6.67
N THR A 97 -5.57 -11.09 -7.98
CA THR A 97 -6.25 -12.26 -8.56
C THR A 97 -5.43 -13.52 -8.29
N ARG A 98 -6.04 -14.51 -7.64
CA ARG A 98 -5.51 -15.85 -7.41
C ARG A 98 -6.30 -16.85 -8.26
N HIS A 99 -5.62 -17.85 -8.82
CA HIS A 99 -6.24 -18.81 -9.71
C HIS A 99 -6.97 -19.89 -8.90
N CYS A 100 -8.29 -19.93 -8.99
CA CYS A 100 -9.16 -20.95 -8.39
C CYS A 100 -9.00 -21.07 -6.86
N GLU A 101 -8.68 -19.94 -6.21
CA GLU A 101 -8.57 -19.80 -4.78
C GLU A 101 -9.43 -18.63 -4.32
N LEU A 102 -10.24 -18.86 -3.29
CA LEU A 102 -11.03 -17.81 -2.68
C LEU A 102 -10.14 -16.88 -1.87
N GLY A 103 -10.41 -15.59 -1.99
CA GLY A 103 -9.72 -14.57 -1.24
C GLY A 103 -10.64 -13.68 -0.41
N ASP A 104 -10.03 -12.74 0.30
CA ASP A 104 -10.69 -11.77 1.17
C ASP A 104 -11.81 -11.01 0.45
N LEU A 105 -11.63 -10.66 -0.83
CA LEU A 105 -12.63 -9.91 -1.56
C LEU A 105 -13.85 -10.76 -1.95
N ASP A 106 -13.65 -12.04 -2.27
CA ASP A 106 -14.76 -12.96 -2.54
C ASP A 106 -15.60 -13.18 -1.30
N PHE A 107 -14.92 -13.27 -0.16
CA PHE A 107 -15.54 -13.38 1.16
C PHE A 107 -16.39 -12.15 1.49
N ILE A 108 -15.83 -10.95 1.32
CA ILE A 108 -16.56 -9.70 1.55
C ILE A 108 -17.78 -9.65 0.62
N ARG A 109 -17.64 -9.96 -0.67
CA ARG A 109 -18.75 -10.02 -1.63
C ARG A 109 -19.85 -10.99 -1.18
N MET A 110 -19.44 -12.18 -0.74
CA MET A 110 -20.35 -13.22 -0.26
C MET A 110 -21.13 -12.75 0.97
N ASP A 111 -20.44 -12.21 1.98
CA ASP A 111 -21.07 -11.67 3.18
C ASP A 111 -22.06 -10.55 2.83
N GLN A 112 -21.64 -9.60 1.98
CA GLN A 112 -22.49 -8.49 1.55
C GLN A 112 -23.76 -8.98 0.83
N SER A 113 -23.65 -10.01 -0.02
CA SER A 113 -24.82 -10.58 -0.73
C SER A 113 -25.85 -11.25 0.18
N MET A 114 -25.44 -11.73 1.37
CA MET A 114 -26.31 -12.41 2.33
C MET A 114 -27.00 -11.46 3.32
N ARG A 115 -26.74 -10.15 3.23
CA ARG A 115 -27.32 -9.12 4.11
C ARG A 115 -28.57 -8.52 3.49
N THR A 116 -29.62 -8.36 4.30
CA THR A 116 -30.96 -7.91 3.87
C THR A 116 -31.11 -6.42 3.63
N THR A 117 -30.24 -5.58 4.19
CA THR A 117 -30.28 -4.12 4.05
C THR A 117 -28.87 -3.60 3.87
N GLY A 118 -28.70 -2.57 3.02
CA GLY A 118 -27.46 -1.93 2.53
C GLY A 118 -26.48 -1.43 3.60
N LYS A 119 -26.03 -2.35 4.44
CA LYS A 119 -25.01 -2.20 5.45
C LYS A 119 -23.68 -2.31 4.74
N GLY A 120 -23.26 -1.16 4.18
CA GLY A 120 -22.01 -1.01 3.44
C GLY A 120 -20.78 -1.41 4.24
N ILE A 121 -19.62 -1.41 3.59
CA ILE A 121 -18.37 -1.75 4.24
C ILE A 121 -17.89 -0.50 4.97
N THR A 122 -17.31 -0.64 6.15
CA THR A 122 -16.72 0.48 6.87
C THR A 122 -15.26 0.18 7.11
N MET A 123 -14.42 1.18 6.87
CA MET A 123 -13.03 1.20 7.29
C MET A 123 -12.85 2.22 8.41
N THR A 124 -12.13 1.84 9.46
CA THR A 124 -11.86 2.70 10.62
C THR A 124 -10.38 2.71 10.96
N VAL A 125 -9.94 3.85 11.49
CA VAL A 125 -8.67 3.97 12.20
C VAL A 125 -9.00 4.24 13.66
N GLU A 126 -8.58 3.35 14.56
CA GLU A 126 -8.97 3.39 15.97
C GLU A 126 -7.75 3.28 16.88
N ALA A 127 -7.78 3.94 18.03
CA ALA A 127 -6.72 3.76 19.02
C ALA A 127 -6.73 2.31 19.55
N MET A 128 -5.57 1.69 19.68
CA MET A 128 -5.47 0.38 20.32
C MET A 128 -5.31 0.56 21.83
N GLY A 129 -6.20 -0.04 22.64
CA GLY A 129 -6.19 0.11 24.10
C GLY A 129 -7.27 1.05 24.65
N GLY A 130 -8.09 1.65 23.78
CA GLY A 130 -9.34 2.31 24.15
C GLY A 130 -10.28 2.30 22.95
N GLU A 131 -11.59 2.24 23.17
CA GLU A 131 -12.63 2.13 22.11
C GLU A 131 -12.83 3.44 21.32
N ARG A 132 -11.76 4.21 21.13
CA ARG A 132 -11.82 5.52 20.48
C ARG A 132 -11.49 5.41 19.00
N VAL A 133 -12.54 5.53 18.20
CA VAL A 133 -12.46 5.72 16.75
C VAL A 133 -11.85 7.10 16.49
N LEU A 134 -10.75 7.13 15.74
CA LEU A 134 -10.05 8.35 15.37
C LEU A 134 -10.63 8.92 14.08
N ASP A 135 -10.92 8.04 13.13
CA ASP A 135 -11.54 8.39 11.86
C ASP A 135 -12.24 7.15 11.25
N SER A 136 -13.26 7.36 10.42
CA SER A 136 -14.07 6.30 9.83
C SER A 136 -14.64 6.71 8.48
N GLN A 137 -14.62 5.79 7.53
CA GLN A 137 -15.16 5.98 6.19
C GLN A 137 -16.01 4.78 5.77
N SER A 138 -17.21 5.03 5.23
CA SER A 138 -17.97 4.00 4.54
C SER A 138 -17.44 3.81 3.12
N LEU A 139 -17.24 2.54 2.75
CA LEU A 139 -16.73 2.09 1.48
C LEU A 139 -17.75 1.19 0.80
N ASP A 140 -17.70 1.15 -0.53
CA ASP A 140 -18.41 0.16 -1.33
C ASP A 140 -17.44 -0.91 -1.87
N ILE A 141 -18.00 -1.95 -2.50
CA ILE A 141 -17.17 -3.04 -3.02
C ILE A 141 -16.27 -2.60 -4.18
N ASN A 142 -16.67 -1.55 -4.92
CA ASN A 142 -15.90 -1.01 -6.03
C ASN A 142 -14.64 -0.29 -5.52
N THR A 143 -14.76 0.39 -4.38
CA THR A 143 -13.63 1.02 -3.70
C THR A 143 -12.61 -0.02 -3.24
N LEU A 144 -13.05 -1.22 -2.82
CA LEU A 144 -12.13 -2.30 -2.45
C LEU A 144 -11.44 -2.98 -3.64
N LEU A 145 -11.95 -2.83 -4.87
CA LEU A 145 -11.32 -3.41 -6.06
C LEU A 145 -10.08 -2.63 -6.50
N SER A 146 -10.18 -1.29 -6.50
CA SER A 146 -9.15 -0.41 -7.05
C SER A 146 -9.22 1.04 -6.55
N GLY A 147 -9.99 1.29 -5.49
CA GLY A 147 -10.24 2.64 -4.99
C GLY A 147 -9.23 3.09 -3.93
N LYS A 148 -9.52 4.27 -3.36
CA LYS A 148 -8.72 4.89 -2.31
C LYS A 148 -9.59 5.33 -1.14
N ALA A 149 -9.02 5.29 0.06
CA ALA A 149 -9.61 5.83 1.28
C ALA A 149 -8.57 6.71 1.97
N SER A 150 -9.00 7.77 2.66
CA SER A 150 -8.08 8.77 3.19
C SER A 150 -8.52 9.17 4.59
N PHE A 151 -7.60 9.05 5.55
CA PHE A 151 -7.89 9.29 6.97
C PHE A 151 -6.95 10.35 7.52
N SER A 152 -7.46 11.16 8.46
CA SER A 152 -6.68 12.21 9.11
C SER A 152 -6.59 11.97 10.60
N VAL A 153 -5.40 11.63 11.10
CA VAL A 153 -5.16 11.28 12.50
C VAL A 153 -4.23 12.31 13.13
N SER A 154 -4.56 12.81 14.32
CA SER A 154 -3.69 13.75 15.03
C SER A 154 -2.33 13.12 15.34
N VAL A 155 -1.26 13.90 15.17
CA VAL A 155 0.09 13.49 15.58
C VAL A 155 0.08 13.32 17.11
N PRO A 156 0.46 12.15 17.64
CA PRO A 156 0.44 11.93 19.06
C PRO A 156 1.64 12.64 19.72
N GLN A 157 1.49 13.04 20.98
CA GLN A 157 2.61 13.60 21.76
C GLN A 157 3.64 12.53 22.14
N GLU A 158 3.18 11.30 22.32
CA GLU A 158 3.98 10.12 22.65
C GLU A 158 3.72 8.99 21.65
N THR A 159 4.52 7.93 21.69
CA THR A 159 4.30 6.79 20.80
C THR A 159 2.99 6.09 21.15
N THR A 160 2.11 5.94 20.17
CA THR A 160 0.82 5.24 20.32
C THR A 160 0.63 4.22 19.22
N THR A 161 -0.24 3.23 19.45
CA THR A 161 -0.61 2.24 18.45
C THR A 161 -2.05 2.43 18.06
N VAL A 162 -2.32 2.40 16.75
CA VAL A 162 -3.66 2.44 16.19
C VAL A 162 -3.88 1.19 15.35
N GLY A 163 -5.13 0.75 15.27
CA GLY A 163 -5.55 -0.32 14.38
C GLY A 163 -6.28 0.26 13.19
N VAL A 164 -5.99 -0.29 12.01
CA VAL A 164 -6.73 -0.07 10.78
C VAL A 164 -7.62 -1.29 10.57
N TYR A 165 -8.93 -1.07 10.52
CA TYR A 165 -9.91 -2.15 10.45
C TYR A 165 -10.78 -1.99 9.21
N LEU A 166 -11.18 -3.12 8.62
CA LEU A 166 -12.25 -3.19 7.64
C LEU A 166 -13.33 -4.10 8.20
N CYS A 167 -14.57 -3.64 8.28
CA CYS A 167 -15.65 -4.45 8.83
C CYS A 167 -16.96 -4.27 8.07
N SER A 168 -17.89 -5.20 8.29
CA SER A 168 -19.20 -5.18 7.66
C SER A 168 -20.17 -4.24 8.39
N GLY A 169 -20.90 -3.46 7.61
CA GLY A 169 -21.97 -2.59 8.08
C GLY A 169 -21.51 -1.21 8.52
N ARG A 170 -22.47 -0.27 8.53
CA ARG A 170 -22.25 1.10 9.01
C ARG A 170 -22.13 1.10 10.53
N ARG A 171 -20.92 0.99 11.04
CA ARG A 171 -20.62 1.07 12.48
C ARG A 171 -19.67 2.22 12.77
N LYS A 172 -19.65 2.61 14.04
CA LYS A 172 -18.66 3.57 14.55
C LYS A 172 -17.31 2.89 14.76
N SER A 173 -17.29 1.72 15.39
CA SER A 173 -16.07 0.93 15.66
C SER A 173 -16.17 -0.49 15.09
N CYS A 174 -15.01 -1.00 14.67
CA CYS A 174 -14.75 -2.36 14.19
C CYS A 174 -13.88 -3.17 15.16
N SER A 175 -13.25 -2.58 16.19
CA SER A 175 -12.26 -3.27 17.06
C SER A 175 -12.81 -4.45 17.84
N ASP A 176 -14.10 -4.38 18.20
CA ASP A 176 -14.77 -5.36 19.05
C ASP A 176 -15.42 -6.48 18.25
N LEU A 177 -15.25 -6.47 16.93
CA LEU A 177 -15.78 -7.49 16.05
C LEU A 177 -14.87 -8.70 16.01
N ASP A 178 -15.51 -9.87 16.06
CA ASP A 178 -14.80 -11.11 15.84
C ASP A 178 -14.55 -11.32 14.34
N PRO A 179 -13.36 -11.82 13.98
CA PRO A 179 -13.15 -12.40 12.67
C PRO A 179 -14.05 -13.64 12.53
N ILE A 180 -14.60 -13.87 11.35
CA ILE A 180 -15.39 -15.06 11.08
C ILE A 180 -14.62 -15.98 10.14
N ASP A 181 -14.64 -17.27 10.45
CA ASP A 181 -14.04 -18.30 9.61
C ASP A 181 -14.82 -18.48 8.28
N LEU A 182 -14.08 -18.68 7.18
CA LEU A 182 -14.60 -18.92 5.84
C LEU A 182 -15.60 -20.09 5.83
N ASN A 183 -15.26 -21.21 6.47
CA ASN A 183 -16.15 -22.38 6.48
C ASN A 183 -17.49 -22.09 7.17
N THR A 184 -17.48 -21.21 8.18
CA THR A 184 -18.70 -20.80 8.87
C THR A 184 -19.60 -19.97 7.96
N LEU A 185 -19.05 -19.09 7.13
CA LEU A 185 -19.83 -18.33 6.15
C LEU A 185 -20.37 -19.22 5.02
N PHE A 186 -19.57 -20.13 4.48
CA PHE A 186 -20.03 -21.11 3.49
C PHE A 186 -21.18 -21.96 4.01
N LYS A 187 -21.03 -22.56 5.20
CA LYS A 187 -22.09 -23.37 5.82
C LYS A 187 -23.38 -22.59 6.04
N ARG A 188 -23.31 -21.27 6.25
CA ARG A 188 -24.49 -20.41 6.42
C ARG A 188 -25.15 -20.06 5.10
N ARG A 189 -24.34 -19.76 4.08
CA ARG A 189 -24.80 -19.53 2.70
C ARG A 189 -25.57 -20.73 2.18
N LEU A 190 -25.01 -21.93 2.30
CA LEU A 190 -25.66 -23.19 1.91
C LEU A 190 -27.02 -23.40 2.60
N LYS A 191 -27.18 -22.89 3.82
CA LYS A 191 -28.43 -22.99 4.59
C LYS A 191 -29.38 -21.82 4.34
N ASN A 192 -29.08 -20.91 3.40
CA ASN A 192 -29.79 -19.65 3.15
C ASN A 192 -30.08 -18.84 4.43
N LYS A 193 -29.20 -18.94 5.43
CA LYS A 193 -29.38 -18.22 6.70
C LYS A 193 -28.80 -16.81 6.58
N ARG A 194 -29.66 -15.81 6.76
CA ARG A 194 -29.29 -14.39 6.79
C ARG A 194 -28.26 -14.12 7.89
N HIS A 195 -27.35 -13.19 7.62
CA HIS A 195 -26.36 -12.77 8.61
C HIS A 195 -26.75 -11.43 9.26
N GLY A 196 -27.07 -11.49 10.56
CA GLY A 196 -27.45 -10.31 11.35
C GLY A 196 -26.27 -9.56 11.97
N ASN A 197 -25.18 -10.27 12.28
CA ASN A 197 -24.05 -9.71 13.03
C ASN A 197 -23.04 -9.04 12.08
N SER A 198 -22.35 -8.04 12.58
CA SER A 198 -21.20 -7.47 11.88
C SER A 198 -19.96 -8.34 12.11
N ILE A 199 -19.06 -8.37 11.13
CA ILE A 199 -17.84 -9.17 11.13
C ILE A 199 -16.64 -8.29 10.77
N LEU A 200 -15.47 -8.70 11.26
CA LEU A 200 -14.19 -8.10 10.92
C LEU A 200 -13.61 -8.78 9.68
N TYR A 201 -13.29 -8.01 8.64
CA TYR A 201 -12.68 -8.49 7.39
C TYR A 201 -11.16 -8.36 7.38
N PHE A 202 -10.66 -7.25 7.93
CA PHE A 202 -9.24 -6.90 7.88
C PHE A 202 -8.84 -6.20 9.18
N HIS A 203 -7.63 -6.47 9.65
CA HIS A 203 -7.00 -5.72 10.73
C HIS A 203 -5.49 -5.61 10.49
N GLN A 204 -4.95 -4.40 10.65
CA GLN A 204 -3.52 -4.15 10.70
C GLN A 204 -3.20 -3.09 11.75
N SER A 205 -2.19 -3.33 12.58
CA SER A 205 -1.66 -2.33 13.51
C SER A 205 -0.67 -1.38 12.83
N LEU A 206 -0.77 -0.10 13.17
CA LEU A 206 0.21 0.94 12.86
C LEU A 206 0.73 1.55 14.16
N VAL A 207 2.02 1.90 14.20
CA VAL A 207 2.63 2.62 15.33
C VAL A 207 2.90 4.05 14.92
N LEU A 208 2.30 5.00 15.64
CA LEU A 208 2.42 6.43 15.39
C LEU A 208 3.36 7.03 16.43
N THR A 209 4.41 7.70 15.98
CA THR A 209 5.27 8.52 16.84
C THR A 209 5.08 9.99 16.49
N PRO A 210 5.68 10.94 17.24
CA PRO A 210 5.64 12.34 16.85
C PRO A 210 6.33 12.66 15.52
N GLN A 211 7.19 11.76 15.00
CA GLN A 211 8.01 12.01 13.81
C GLN A 211 7.66 11.15 12.59
N GLN A 212 7.11 9.95 12.80
CA GLN A 212 6.85 9.01 11.70
C GLN A 212 5.75 8.00 12.05
N VAL A 213 5.31 7.27 11.03
CA VAL A 213 4.38 6.15 11.14
C VAL A 213 5.10 4.87 10.75
N PHE A 214 4.88 3.79 11.51
CA PHE A 214 5.37 2.46 11.20
C PHE A 214 4.21 1.51 10.89
N ILE A 215 4.42 0.64 9.91
CA ILE A 215 3.57 -0.54 9.69
C ILE A 215 4.15 -1.69 10.48
N ASP A 216 3.31 -2.40 11.22
CA ASP A 216 3.70 -3.64 11.88
C ASP A 216 3.45 -4.86 10.98
N GLN A 217 4.48 -5.44 10.40
CA GLN A 217 4.32 -6.62 9.54
C GLN A 217 4.20 -7.94 10.31
N GLY A 218 4.19 -7.88 11.64
CA GLY A 218 4.00 -9.02 12.52
C GLY A 218 5.09 -10.10 12.48
N GLY A 219 4.78 -11.22 13.13
CA GLY A 219 5.56 -12.47 13.11
C GLY A 219 6.78 -12.48 14.03
N ARG A 220 6.79 -11.71 15.13
CA ARG A 220 8.02 -11.42 15.89
C ARG A 220 7.87 -11.63 17.40
N SER A 221 9.01 -11.70 18.09
CA SER A 221 9.01 -11.92 19.54
C SER A 221 8.47 -10.71 20.30
N LYS A 222 7.63 -10.96 21.30
CA LYS A 222 7.11 -9.94 22.25
C LYS A 222 8.21 -9.04 22.81
N LYS A 223 9.39 -9.62 23.09
CA LYS A 223 10.55 -8.90 23.64
C LYS A 223 11.12 -7.91 22.63
N ASN A 224 11.21 -8.29 21.35
CA ASN A 224 11.73 -7.43 20.29
C ASN A 224 10.79 -6.25 20.04
N LEU A 225 9.48 -6.50 19.92
CA LEU A 225 8.48 -5.46 19.73
C LEU A 225 8.48 -4.44 20.86
N PHE A 226 8.41 -4.91 22.12
CA PHE A 226 8.49 -4.03 23.28
C PHE A 226 9.77 -3.19 23.29
N SER A 227 10.93 -3.80 23.01
CA SER A 227 12.20 -3.07 22.95
C SER A 227 12.21 -2.02 21.84
N ALA A 228 11.67 -2.34 20.66
CA ALA A 228 11.61 -1.41 19.53
C ALA A 228 10.73 -0.20 19.87
N LEU A 229 9.53 -0.42 20.43
CA LEU A 229 8.63 0.65 20.86
C LEU A 229 9.29 1.58 21.88
N LYS A 230 9.99 1.03 22.88
CA LYS A 230 10.76 1.84 23.82
C LYS A 230 11.83 2.70 23.14
N ASN A 231 12.52 2.18 22.12
CA ASN A 231 13.51 2.97 21.38
C ASN A 231 12.86 4.06 20.51
N GLN A 232 11.56 3.96 20.21
CA GLN A 232 10.80 5.01 19.53
C GLN A 232 10.24 6.07 20.49
N GLY A 233 10.52 5.94 21.79
CA GLY A 233 10.09 6.89 22.81
C GLY A 233 8.74 6.56 23.45
N ALA A 234 8.24 5.33 23.30
CA ALA A 234 7.14 4.85 24.13
C ALA A 234 7.60 4.71 25.59
N ASP A 235 6.81 5.20 26.54
CA ASP A 235 7.01 4.90 27.95
C ASP A 235 6.78 3.40 28.23
N LEU A 236 7.11 2.96 29.45
CA LEU A 236 7.05 1.56 29.82
C LEU A 236 5.62 0.97 29.72
N SER A 237 4.61 1.73 30.14
CA SER A 237 3.22 1.29 30.13
C SER A 237 2.69 1.23 28.71
N SER A 238 2.85 2.32 27.95
CA SER A 238 2.38 2.38 26.57
C SER A 238 3.03 1.31 25.70
N ALA A 239 4.33 1.08 25.83
CA ALA A 239 5.02 0.02 25.11
C ALA A 239 4.46 -1.37 25.46
N LYS A 240 4.15 -1.62 26.73
CA LYS A 240 3.62 -2.90 27.21
C LYS A 240 2.21 -3.15 26.68
N ASP A 241 1.36 -2.14 26.71
CA ASP A 241 -0.04 -2.26 26.29
C ASP A 241 -0.16 -2.32 24.77
N ALA A 242 0.62 -1.51 24.04
CA ALA A 242 0.77 -1.62 22.59
C ALA A 242 1.22 -3.03 22.16
N THR A 243 2.26 -3.56 22.81
CA THR A 243 2.77 -4.91 22.50
C THR A 243 1.70 -5.98 22.73
N LYS A 244 0.94 -5.91 23.83
CA LYS A 244 -0.15 -6.85 24.09
C LYS A 244 -1.26 -6.73 23.06
N ALA A 245 -1.64 -5.50 22.70
CA ALA A 245 -2.73 -5.23 21.77
C ALA A 245 -2.39 -5.78 20.37
N ILE A 246 -1.16 -5.52 19.90
CA ILE A 246 -0.64 -6.04 18.63
C ILE A 246 -0.68 -7.58 18.62
N ILE A 247 -0.08 -8.23 19.62
CA ILE A 247 -0.02 -9.70 19.68
C ILE A 247 -1.44 -10.32 19.73
N LYS A 248 -2.37 -9.70 20.45
CA LYS A 248 -3.77 -10.17 20.50
C LYS A 248 -4.46 -10.06 19.14
N SER A 249 -4.02 -9.12 18.31
CA SER A 249 -4.65 -8.81 17.03
C SER A 249 -4.05 -9.58 15.85
N GLU A 250 -2.78 -9.99 15.93
CA GLU A 250 -2.11 -10.84 14.92
C GLU A 250 -2.81 -12.21 14.73
N SER A 251 -3.49 -12.72 15.76
CA SER A 251 -4.16 -14.03 15.70
C SER A 251 -5.50 -14.02 14.96
N ARG A 252 -5.97 -12.86 14.49
CA ARG A 252 -7.37 -12.70 14.10
C ARG A 252 -7.63 -12.93 12.60
N LEU A 253 -6.69 -12.67 11.69
CA LEU A 253 -6.96 -12.75 10.24
C LEU A 253 -5.72 -13.16 9.42
N SER A 254 -5.96 -13.83 8.29
CA SER A 254 -4.93 -14.34 7.35
C SER A 254 -4.58 -13.34 6.23
N SER A 255 -5.11 -12.13 6.26
CA SER A 255 -4.89 -11.13 5.21
C SER A 255 -3.42 -10.71 5.15
N GLU A 256 -2.96 -10.35 3.94
CA GLU A 256 -1.61 -9.85 3.74
C GLU A 256 -1.40 -8.51 4.46
N SER A 257 -0.21 -8.29 5.02
CA SER A 257 0.13 -7.03 5.69
C SER A 257 0.11 -5.85 4.73
N ILE A 258 -0.23 -4.67 5.26
CA ILE A 258 -0.17 -3.42 4.52
C ILE A 258 1.25 -3.17 4.03
N ARG A 259 1.37 -2.65 2.80
CA ARG A 259 2.64 -2.16 2.24
C ARG A 259 2.57 -0.65 2.05
N PHE A 260 3.71 0.03 2.01
CA PHE A 260 3.75 1.44 1.64
C PHE A 260 4.39 1.58 0.26
N GLU A 261 3.63 2.05 -0.73
CA GLU A 261 4.07 2.17 -2.12
C GLU A 261 3.63 3.53 -2.66
N GLN A 262 4.55 4.26 -3.31
CA GLN A 262 4.24 5.49 -4.05
C GLN A 262 3.46 6.57 -3.26
N GLY A 263 3.62 6.62 -1.93
CA GLY A 263 2.94 7.61 -1.09
C GLY A 263 1.63 7.12 -0.46
N SER A 264 1.24 5.86 -0.66
CA SER A 264 0.00 5.29 -0.13
C SER A 264 0.23 3.95 0.59
N TYR A 265 -0.63 3.67 1.56
CA TYR A 265 -0.75 2.40 2.26
C TYR A 265 -1.57 1.43 1.41
N VAL A 266 -0.92 0.45 0.81
CA VAL A 266 -1.56 -0.53 -0.07
C VAL A 266 -2.12 -1.68 0.75
N ILE A 267 -3.44 -1.85 0.69
CA ILE A 267 -4.15 -3.02 1.20
C ILE A 267 -4.42 -3.94 0.02
N SER A 268 -3.78 -5.11 0.04
CA SER A 268 -3.97 -6.13 -0.99
C SER A 268 -5.07 -7.09 -0.56
N LEU A 269 -6.14 -7.19 -1.33
CA LEU A 269 -7.27 -8.07 -1.06
C LEU A 269 -7.30 -9.17 -2.13
N PRO A 270 -6.92 -10.42 -1.78
CA PRO A 270 -7.00 -11.53 -2.71
C PRO A 270 -8.43 -11.74 -3.23
N ARG A 271 -8.55 -12.16 -4.48
CA ARG A 271 -9.81 -12.57 -5.10
C ARG A 271 -9.60 -13.73 -6.05
N ASN A 272 -10.61 -14.56 -6.21
CA ASN A 272 -10.63 -15.63 -7.18
C ASN A 272 -10.70 -15.06 -8.61
N SER A 273 -10.09 -15.76 -9.57
CA SER A 273 -10.24 -15.46 -10.99
C SER A 273 -11.70 -15.60 -11.40
N ASP A 274 -12.20 -14.68 -12.23
CA ASP A 274 -13.57 -14.71 -12.75
C ASP A 274 -13.83 -15.96 -13.63
N SER A 275 -12.77 -16.61 -14.12
CA SER A 275 -12.82 -17.87 -14.88
C SER A 275 -13.02 -19.12 -14.02
N CYS A 276 -12.83 -19.02 -12.70
CA CYS A 276 -12.92 -20.16 -11.80
C CYS A 276 -14.32 -20.22 -11.17
N PRO A 277 -14.92 -21.42 -11.05
CA PRO A 277 -16.18 -21.55 -10.34
C PRO A 277 -15.97 -21.17 -8.87
N ILE A 278 -16.80 -20.23 -8.38
CA ILE A 278 -16.91 -20.01 -6.94
C ILE A 278 -17.70 -21.21 -6.40
N PRO A 279 -17.17 -22.01 -5.45
CA PRO A 279 -17.90 -23.12 -4.89
C PRO A 279 -19.25 -22.62 -4.37
N MET A 280 -20.32 -23.17 -4.96
CA MET A 280 -21.71 -22.85 -4.61
C MET A 280 -22.12 -23.57 -3.33
#